data_AF-A0A969AFG5-F1
#
_entry.id   AF-A0A969AFG5-F1
#
_cell.length_a   1.000
_cell.length_b   1.000
_cell.length_c   1.000
_cell.angle_alpha   90.00
_cell.angle_beta   90.00
_cell.angle_gamma   90.00
#
_symmetry.space_group_name_H-M   'P 1'
#
loop_
_entity.id
_entity.type
_entity.pdbx_description
1 polymer ?
#
loop_
_entity_poly.entity_id
_entity_poly.type
_entity_poly.pdbx_seq_one_letter_code
_entity_poly.pdbx_strand_id
1 'polypeptide(L)'
;MMPSIESYLSEQSRQFRIAAMQGAGIVFLGNFAGMVAGLVLSPPPSINVPKTIIGSLFGGLVGIAIALFLILKKTREIVNHEGSERFFD
;
A
#
# COMPACT_ATOMS: atom_id res chain seq x y z
N MET A 1 -16.20 20.99 24.31
CA MET A 1 -17.25 20.96 23.28
C MET A 1 -17.09 19.65 22.52
N MET A 2 -18.12 18.81 22.50
CA MET A 2 -18.04 17.46 21.90
C MET A 2 -18.04 17.60 20.37
N PRO A 3 -17.06 17.02 19.63
CA PRO A 3 -17.01 17.18 18.18
C PRO A 3 -18.25 16.53 17.55
N SER A 4 -18.86 17.20 16.56
CA SER A 4 -20.05 16.66 15.89
C SER A 4 -19.67 15.41 15.09
N ILE A 5 -20.58 14.44 15.01
CA ILE A 5 -20.40 13.18 14.27
C ILE A 5 -19.96 13.45 12.81
N GLU A 6 -20.43 14.53 12.20
CA GLU A 6 -20.06 14.97 10.86
C GLU A 6 -18.55 15.29 10.73
N SER A 7 -17.95 15.93 11.73
CA SER A 7 -16.52 16.22 11.74
C SER A 7 -15.68 14.93 11.79
N TYR A 8 -16.09 13.95 12.60
CA TYR A 8 -15.44 12.64 12.67
C TYR A 8 -15.56 11.85 11.36
N LEU A 9 -16.74 11.83 10.73
CA LEU A 9 -16.96 11.14 9.47
C LEU A 9 -16.15 11.78 8.32
N SER A 10 -16.05 13.11 8.30
CA SER A 10 -15.23 13.81 7.31
C SER A 10 -13.75 13.48 7.46
N GLU A 11 -13.22 13.43 8.68
CA GLU A 11 -11.81 13.16 8.95
C GLU A 11 -11.45 11.69 8.67
N GLN A 12 -12.32 10.75 9.03
CA GLN A 12 -12.18 9.34 8.64
C GLN A 12 -12.19 9.15 7.12
N SER A 13 -13.08 9.83 6.40
CA SER A 13 -13.13 9.76 4.94
C SER A 13 -11.83 10.26 4.29
N ARG A 14 -11.23 11.31 4.86
CA ARG A 14 -9.96 11.88 4.42
C ARG A 14 -8.80 10.92 4.68
N GLN A 15 -8.72 10.36 5.88
CA GLN A 15 -7.68 9.38 6.22
C GLN A 15 -7.78 8.12 5.35
N PHE A 16 -8.99 7.64 5.08
CA PHE A 16 -9.21 6.51 4.18
C PHE A 16 -8.72 6.79 2.76
N ARG A 17 -9.03 7.98 2.22
CA ARG A 17 -8.54 8.40 0.89
C ARG A 17 -7.02 8.46 0.83
N ILE A 18 -6.37 8.98 1.87
CA ILE A 18 -4.89 9.05 1.94
C ILE A 18 -4.29 7.64 1.99
N ALA A 19 -4.82 6.76 2.83
CA ALA A 19 -4.37 5.37 2.93
C ALA A 19 -4.57 4.62 1.59
N ALA A 20 -5.71 4.84 0.92
CA ALA A 20 -5.98 4.27 -0.39
C ALA A 20 -5.01 4.79 -1.47
N MET A 21 -4.71 6.08 -1.49
CA MET A 21 -3.72 6.67 -2.41
C MET A 21 -2.32 6.13 -2.16
N GLN A 22 -1.90 6.00 -0.90
CA GLN A 22 -0.61 5.43 -0.53
C GLN A 22 -0.52 3.94 -0.93
N GLY A 23 -1.57 3.16 -0.66
CA GLY A 23 -1.66 1.78 -1.09
C GLY A 23 -1.57 1.63 -2.61
N ALA A 24 -2.33 2.43 -3.36
CA ALA A 24 -2.27 2.43 -4.82
C ALA A 24 -0.88 2.78 -5.36
N GLY A 25 -0.20 3.76 -4.75
CA GLY A 25 1.17 4.14 -5.12
C GLY A 25 2.18 3.00 -4.93
N ILE A 26 2.11 2.27 -3.81
CA ILE A 26 3.00 1.14 -3.53
C ILE A 26 2.76 0.00 -4.53
N VAL A 27 1.50 -0.31 -4.83
CA VAL A 27 1.14 -1.35 -5.81
C VAL A 27 1.61 -0.97 -7.21
N PHE A 28 1.47 0.30 -7.59
CA PHE A 28 1.98 0.81 -8.86
C PHE A 28 3.50 0.67 -8.97
N LEU A 29 4.25 1.07 -7.94
CA LEU A 29 5.71 0.93 -7.89
C LEU A 29 6.14 -0.53 -7.99
N GLY A 30 5.42 -1.44 -7.30
CA GLY A 30 5.64 -2.87 -7.41
C GLY A 30 5.49 -3.39 -8.84
N ASN A 31 4.35 -3.07 -9.49
CA ASN A 31 4.11 -3.45 -10.90
C ASN A 31 5.19 -2.92 -11.83
N PHE A 32 5.53 -1.63 -11.70
CA PHE A 32 6.53 -0.99 -12.54
C PHE A 32 7.92 -1.63 -12.36
N ALA A 33 8.35 -1.85 -11.12
CA ALA A 33 9.63 -2.51 -10.83
C ALA A 33 9.69 -3.93 -11.41
N GLY A 34 8.61 -4.69 -11.29
CA GLY A 34 8.49 -6.03 -11.87
C GLY A 34 8.56 -6.03 -13.40
N MET A 35 7.92 -5.05 -14.05
CA MET A 35 7.99 -4.86 -15.49
C MET A 35 9.43 -4.56 -15.95
N VAL A 36 10.11 -3.65 -15.26
CA VAL A 36 11.52 -3.30 -15.54
C VAL A 36 12.42 -4.52 -15.37
N ALA A 37 12.24 -5.31 -14.31
CA ALA A 37 12.99 -6.55 -14.11
C ALA A 37 12.77 -7.55 -15.25
N GLY A 38 11.53 -7.70 -15.71
CA GLY A 38 11.22 -8.56 -16.86
C GLY A 38 11.91 -8.12 -18.14
N LEU A 39 11.98 -6.80 -18.40
CA LEU A 39 12.70 -6.23 -19.55
C LEU A 39 14.22 -6.43 -19.45
N VAL A 40 14.81 -6.21 -18.28
CA VAL A 40 16.26 -6.40 -18.05
C VAL A 40 16.66 -7.87 -18.25
N LEU A 41 15.80 -8.80 -17.83
CA LEU A 41 16.01 -10.24 -18.01
C LEU A 41 15.68 -10.75 -19.42
N SER A 42 15.17 -9.89 -20.31
CA SER A 42 14.94 -10.21 -21.72
C SER A 42 15.46 -9.10 -22.64
N PRO A 43 16.80 -8.92 -22.68
CA PRO A 43 17.42 -7.89 -23.52
C PRO A 43 17.22 -8.18 -25.02
N PRO A 44 17.35 -7.16 -25.88
CA PRO A 44 17.12 -7.27 -27.33
C PRO A 44 17.96 -8.38 -27.99
N PRO A 45 17.52 -8.97 -29.12
CA PRO A 45 16.45 -8.49 -30.02
C PRO A 45 15.05 -9.06 -29.75
N SER A 46 14.91 -10.03 -28.85
CA SER A 46 13.63 -10.65 -28.52
C SER A 46 13.10 -10.14 -27.18
N ILE A 47 12.57 -8.91 -27.19
CA ILE A 47 11.76 -8.43 -26.06
C ILE A 47 10.65 -9.47 -25.84
N ASN A 48 10.78 -10.23 -24.77
CA ASN A 48 9.87 -11.32 -24.46
C ASN A 48 8.71 -10.72 -23.66
N VAL A 49 7.75 -10.15 -24.40
CA VAL A 49 6.56 -9.49 -23.86
C VAL A 49 5.88 -10.32 -22.76
N PRO A 50 5.70 -11.66 -22.89
CA PRO A 50 5.23 -12.50 -21.80
C PRO A 50 6.04 -12.40 -20.50
N LYS A 51 7.38 -12.41 -20.57
CA LYS A 51 8.24 -12.28 -19.37
C LYS A 51 8.10 -10.93 -18.69
N THR A 52 7.95 -9.86 -19.47
CA THR A 52 7.71 -8.51 -18.95
C THR A 52 6.36 -8.39 -18.25
N ILE A 53 5.32 -9.00 -18.81
CA ILE A 53 3.98 -9.05 -18.20
C ILE A 53 4.02 -9.87 -16.90
N ILE A 54 4.65 -11.05 -16.91
CA ILE A 54 4.80 -11.89 -15.71
C ILE A 54 5.58 -11.15 -14.62
N GLY A 55 6.68 -10.49 -14.99
CA GLY A 55 7.44 -9.65 -14.09
C GLY A 55 6.59 -8.56 -13.46
N SER A 56 5.80 -7.83 -14.27
CA SER A 56 4.87 -6.79 -13.81
C SER A 56 3.86 -7.35 -12.81
N LEU A 57 3.16 -8.44 -13.15
CA LEU A 57 2.16 -9.07 -12.28
C LEU A 57 2.78 -9.53 -10.95
N PHE A 58 3.96 -10.15 -10.99
CA PHE A 58 4.67 -10.57 -9.79
C PHE A 58 5.08 -9.38 -8.93
N GLY A 59 5.62 -8.33 -9.54
CA GLY A 59 5.96 -7.08 -8.84
C GLY A 59 4.73 -6.41 -8.22
N GLY A 60 3.59 -6.43 -8.91
CA GLY A 60 2.31 -5.96 -8.39
C GLY A 60 1.86 -6.71 -7.14
N LEU A 61 1.94 -8.04 -7.16
CA LEU A 61 1.61 -8.88 -6.00
C LEU A 61 2.52 -8.58 -4.80
N VAL A 62 3.81 -8.39 -5.03
CA VAL A 62 4.76 -7.97 -3.99
C VAL A 62 4.39 -6.58 -3.44
N GLY A 63 4.05 -5.63 -4.32
CA GLY A 63 3.57 -4.30 -3.93
C GLY A 63 2.30 -4.36 -3.08
N ILE A 64 1.33 -5.21 -3.44
CA ILE A 64 0.11 -5.43 -2.65
C ILE A 64 0.45 -5.99 -1.27
N ALA A 65 1.33 -7.00 -1.19
CA ALA A 65 1.75 -7.58 0.08
C ALA A 65 2.41 -6.55 1.00
N ILE A 66 3.30 -5.71 0.46
CA ILE A 66 3.96 -4.64 1.22
C ILE A 66 2.94 -3.60 1.69
N ALA A 67 2.02 -3.18 0.82
CA ALA A 67 0.98 -2.21 1.18
C ALA A 67 0.10 -2.73 2.33
N LEU A 68 -0.36 -3.99 2.23
CA LEU A 68 -1.14 -4.63 3.29
C LEU A 68 -0.36 -4.77 4.60
N PHE A 69 0.92 -5.16 4.53
CA PHE A 69 1.78 -5.25 5.69
C PHE A 69 1.95 -3.91 6.40
N LEU A 70 2.16 -2.82 5.64
CA LEU A 70 2.30 -1.48 6.20
C LEU A 70 0.99 -0.97 6.82
N ILE A 71 -0.15 -1.23 6.18
CA ILE A 71 -1.47 -0.91 6.74
C ILE A 71 -1.67 -1.66 8.06
N LEU A 72 -1.46 -2.98 8.09
CA LEU A 72 -1.59 -3.78 9.30
C LEU A 72 -0.63 -3.34 10.41
N LYS A 73 0.62 -3.01 10.06
CA LYS A 73 1.62 -2.51 11.01
C LYS A 73 1.15 -1.18 11.62
N LYS A 74 0.67 -0.24 10.80
CA LYS A 74 0.15 1.04 11.28
C LYS A 74 -1.11 0.88 12.14
N THR A 75 -2.04 0.02 11.73
CA THR A 75 -3.22 -0.29 12.54
C THR A 75 -2.84 -0.88 13.90
N ARG A 76 -1.87 -1.80 13.97
CA ARG A 76 -1.38 -2.35 15.24
C ARG A 76 -0.71 -1.28 16.12
N GLU A 77 0.07 -0.39 15.52
CA GLU A 77 0.74 0.71 16.23
C GLU A 77 -0.29 1.65 16.89
N ILE A 78 -1.37 1.99 16.19
CA ILE A 78 -2.46 2.81 16.73
C ILE A 78 -3.15 2.08 17.90
N VAL A 79 -3.52 0.81 17.71
CA VAL A 79 -4.20 0.03 18.77
C VAL A 79 -3.34 -0.12 20.03
N ASN A 80 -2.03 -0.34 19.87
CA ASN A 80 -1.13 -0.48 21.02
C ASN A 80 -0.89 0.85 21.75
N HIS A 81 -0.85 1.97 21.04
CA HIS A 81 -0.74 3.29 21.68
C HIS A 81 -2.04 3.68 22.40
N GLU A 82 -3.21 3.45 21.81
CA GLU A 82 -4.51 3.71 22.47
C GLU A 82 -4.77 2.78 23.67
N GLY A 83 -4.27 1.54 23.64
CA GLY A 83 -4.34 0.61 24.76
C GLY A 83 -3.48 1.04 25.97
N SER A 84 -2.41 1.80 25.73
CA SER A 84 -1.57 2.35 26.79
C SER A 84 -2.22 3.56 27.45
N GLU A 85 -2.90 4.44 26.71
CA GLU A 85 -3.52 5.64 27.29
C GLU A 85 -4.69 5.30 28.23
N ARG A 86 -5.48 4.25 27.94
CA ARG A 86 -6.57 3.81 28.84
C ARG A 86 -6.11 3.07 30.11
N PHE A 87 -4.83 2.75 30.25
CA PHE A 87 -4.31 2.06 31.44
C PHE A 87 -3.71 3.04 32.46
N PHE A 88 -3.55 4.32 32.10
CA PHE A 88 -3.01 5.37 32.97
C PHE A 88 -4.04 6.45 33.35
N ASP A 89 -5.31 6.29 32.96
CA ASP A 89 -6.45 7.07 33.44
C ASP A 89 -7.26 6.31 34.50
#